data_AF-A0A350ADX0-F1
#
_entry.id   AF-A0A350ADX0-F1
#
_cell.length_a   1.000
_cell.length_b   1.000
_cell.length_c   1.000
_cell.angle_alpha   90.00
_cell.angle_beta   90.00
_cell.angle_gamma   90.00
#
_symmetry.space_group_name_H-M   'P 1'
#
loop_
_entity.id
_entity.type
_entity.pdbx_description
1 polymer ?
#
loop_
_entity_poly.entity_id
_entity_poly.type
_entity_poly.pdbx_seq_one_letter_code
_entity_poly.pdbx_strand_id
1 'polypeptide(L)'
;MGISLMHFCIKRWKAAGQKLVFFILAGWLCLGGQMAGADILVKVAVGGTIHEISDEELNKLPTERYETSTIWTEGIQVLEGPSLRVLLESLGATGGMVELTAINGYFIEMSFEELMADVPILARTRNGTALTRRDKGPLWLVFPYDRGREFQTELIFAQSIWQITDIAVVP
;
A
#
# COMPACT_ATOMS: atom_id res chain seq x y z
N MET A 1 46.70 60.40 2.01
CA MET A 1 46.64 61.74 1.39
C MET A 1 47.58 61.72 0.19
N GLY A 2 47.10 62.03 -1.02
CA GLY A 2 47.88 61.96 -2.29
C GLY A 2 47.61 60.66 -3.07
N ILE A 3 46.55 60.54 -3.90
CA ILE A 3 46.37 61.06 -5.26
C ILE A 3 47.44 60.53 -6.24
N SER A 4 47.06 59.67 -7.19
CA SER A 4 47.03 60.05 -8.61
C SER A 4 46.82 58.86 -9.56
N LEU A 5 45.71 59.00 -10.27
CA LEU A 5 45.33 58.53 -11.60
C LEU A 5 46.34 57.80 -12.51
N MET A 6 45.80 56.72 -13.09
CA MET A 6 45.74 56.39 -14.52
C MET A 6 47.01 56.53 -15.38
N HIS A 7 47.44 55.38 -15.94
CA HIS A 7 47.79 55.36 -17.35
C HIS A 7 47.38 54.05 -18.02
N PHE A 8 46.55 54.22 -19.05
CA PHE A 8 46.18 53.26 -20.06
C PHE A 8 47.39 53.01 -20.96
N CYS A 9 47.77 51.76 -21.23
CA CYS A 9 48.45 51.47 -22.49
C CYS A 9 48.24 50.01 -22.93
N ILE A 10 47.41 49.87 -23.95
CA ILE A 10 47.22 48.67 -24.75
C ILE A 10 48.49 48.47 -25.59
N LYS A 11 49.19 47.35 -25.45
CA LYS A 11 49.91 46.75 -26.59
C LYS A 11 49.76 45.24 -26.62
N ARG A 12 48.88 44.84 -27.51
CA ARG A 12 48.63 43.51 -28.05
C ARG A 12 49.80 43.16 -28.97
N TRP A 13 50.48 42.03 -28.80
CA TRP A 13 51.21 41.35 -29.88
C TRP A 13 51.10 39.83 -29.76
N LYS A 14 51.14 39.22 -30.94
CA LYS A 14 50.50 37.96 -31.32
C LYS A 14 51.40 36.73 -31.09
N ALA A 15 50.68 35.62 -30.95
CA ALA A 15 50.98 34.30 -31.49
C ALA A 15 51.97 33.39 -30.75
N ALA A 16 51.43 32.21 -30.42
CA ALA A 16 51.95 30.86 -30.69
C ALA A 16 51.93 29.99 -29.45
N GLY A 17 51.32 28.81 -29.54
CA GLY A 17 51.47 27.76 -28.55
C GLY A 17 50.17 27.16 -28.07
N GLN A 18 49.57 26.34 -28.94
CA GLN A 18 48.54 25.37 -28.61
C GLN A 18 49.07 24.41 -27.52
N LYS A 19 48.50 24.49 -26.31
CA LYS A 19 48.57 23.39 -25.33
C LYS A 19 47.17 23.13 -24.81
N LEU A 20 46.63 22.07 -25.41
CA LEU A 20 45.48 21.28 -25.02
C LEU A 20 45.51 21.02 -23.50
N VAL A 21 44.54 21.54 -22.77
CA VAL A 21 44.22 21.09 -21.40
C VAL A 21 42.77 20.64 -21.43
N PHE A 22 42.58 19.34 -21.65
CA PHE A 22 41.31 18.66 -21.42
C PHE A 22 41.04 18.69 -19.91
N PHE A 23 40.14 19.56 -19.47
CA PHE A 23 39.60 19.51 -18.11
C PHE A 23 38.60 18.36 -18.03
N ILE A 24 38.91 17.44 -17.12
CA ILE A 24 38.10 16.29 -16.71
C ILE A 24 36.79 16.82 -16.11
N LEU A 25 35.67 16.62 -16.81
CA LEU A 25 34.33 16.68 -16.24
C LEU A 25 33.94 15.25 -15.84
N ALA A 26 34.46 14.81 -14.70
CA ALA A 26 33.99 13.58 -14.04
C ALA A 26 32.59 13.87 -13.49
N GLY A 27 31.60 13.29 -14.16
CA GLY A 27 30.20 13.44 -13.83
C GLY A 27 29.87 12.83 -12.48
N TRP A 28 29.21 13.61 -11.64
CA TRP A 28 28.31 13.11 -10.59
C TRP A 28 26.91 13.57 -10.99
N LEU A 29 26.29 12.81 -11.89
CA LEU A 29 24.84 12.84 -12.01
C LEU A 29 24.33 12.01 -10.83
N CYS A 30 24.02 12.67 -9.72
CA CYS A 30 23.16 12.09 -8.70
C CYS A 30 21.83 11.79 -9.37
N LEU A 31 21.65 10.53 -9.81
CA LEU A 31 20.34 9.94 -9.92
C LEU A 31 19.80 9.87 -8.49
N GLY A 32 19.22 10.99 -8.06
CA GLY A 32 18.23 10.98 -7.00
C GLY A 32 17.06 10.17 -7.53
N GLY A 33 17.13 8.85 -7.39
CA GLY A 33 15.96 8.00 -7.47
C GLY A 33 15.02 8.48 -6.38
N GLN A 34 14.01 9.24 -6.78
CA GLN A 34 12.86 9.52 -5.94
C GLN A 34 12.25 8.15 -5.65
N MET A 35 12.51 7.58 -4.47
CA MET A 35 11.65 6.49 -4.00
C MET A 35 10.27 7.12 -3.85
N ALA A 36 9.35 6.75 -4.75
CA ALA A 36 7.95 7.07 -4.59
C ALA A 36 7.57 6.59 -3.20
N GLY A 37 7.14 7.51 -2.32
CA GLY A 37 6.57 7.12 -1.04
C GLY A 37 5.42 6.18 -1.36
N ALA A 38 5.52 4.93 -0.93
CA ALA A 38 4.44 3.98 -1.11
C ALA A 38 3.23 4.52 -0.32
N ASP A 39 2.14 4.84 -1.02
CA ASP A 39 0.90 5.24 -0.36
C ASP A 39 0.46 4.09 0.55
N ILE A 40 0.33 4.39 1.85
CA ILE A 40 -0.06 3.43 2.87
C ILE A 40 -1.53 3.04 2.62
N LEU A 41 -1.77 1.74 2.44
CA LEU A 41 -3.10 1.20 2.19
C LEU A 41 -3.82 0.86 3.51
N VAL A 42 -3.13 0.18 4.42
CA VAL A 42 -3.67 -0.28 5.72
C VAL A 42 -2.56 -0.38 6.75
N LYS A 43 -2.86 -0.07 8.01
CA LYS A 43 -1.97 -0.30 9.15
C LYS A 43 -2.32 -1.63 9.81
N VAL A 44 -1.32 -2.46 10.07
CA VAL A 44 -1.51 -3.78 10.69
C VAL A 44 -0.64 -3.88 11.93
N ALA A 45 -1.25 -4.05 13.10
CA ALA A 45 -0.55 -4.21 14.37
C ALA A 45 -0.51 -5.69 14.78
N VAL A 46 0.69 -6.26 14.92
CA VAL A 46 0.89 -7.64 15.37
C VAL A 46 2.01 -7.67 16.42
N GLY A 47 1.75 -8.25 17.59
CA GLY A 47 2.76 -8.41 18.65
C GLY A 47 3.39 -7.08 19.11
N GLY A 48 2.63 -5.99 19.07
CA GLY A 48 3.10 -4.64 19.42
C GLY A 48 3.90 -3.92 18.32
N THR A 49 4.11 -4.55 17.17
CA THR A 49 4.73 -3.92 15.99
C THR A 49 3.65 -3.43 15.03
N ILE A 50 3.77 -2.19 14.56
CA ILE A 50 2.87 -1.62 13.54
C ILE A 50 3.57 -1.73 12.18
N HIS A 51 2.88 -2.35 11.23
CA HIS A 51 3.27 -2.48 9.84
C HIS A 51 2.38 -1.57 8.99
N GLU A 52 2.99 -0.68 8.21
CA GLU A 52 2.27 0.11 7.21
C GLU A 52 2.35 -0.64 5.88
N ILE A 53 1.23 -1.24 5.45
CA ILE A 53 1.18 -2.09 4.27
C ILE A 53 0.77 -1.26 3.07
N SER A 54 1.56 -1.28 2.01
CA SER A 54 1.25 -0.68 0.71
C SER A 54 0.43 -1.60 -0.19
N ASP A 55 -0.13 -1.04 -1.27
CA ASP A 55 -0.84 -1.83 -2.29
C ASP A 55 0.08 -2.88 -2.94
N GLU A 56 1.35 -2.53 -3.20
CA GLU A 56 2.34 -3.42 -3.81
C GLU A 56 2.68 -4.61 -2.92
N GLU A 57 2.84 -4.39 -1.61
CA GLU A 57 3.11 -5.46 -0.65
C GLU A 57 1.92 -6.41 -0.54
N LEU A 58 0.70 -5.86 -0.47
CA LEU A 58 -0.49 -6.67 -0.40
C LEU A 58 -0.71 -7.49 -1.68
N ASN A 59 -0.30 -6.98 -2.85
CA ASN A 59 -0.33 -7.71 -4.14
C ASN A 59 0.67 -8.87 -4.24
N LYS A 60 1.68 -8.94 -3.37
CA LYS A 60 2.65 -10.04 -3.36
C LYS A 60 2.10 -11.29 -2.68
N LEU A 61 1.03 -11.15 -1.91
CA LEU A 61 0.37 -12.28 -1.25
C LEU A 61 -0.46 -13.08 -2.27
N PRO A 62 -0.65 -14.40 -2.05
CA PRO A 62 -1.60 -15.19 -2.82
C PRO A 62 -3.00 -14.56 -2.81
N THR A 63 -3.59 -14.45 -3.98
CA THR A 63 -4.93 -13.88 -4.17
C THR A 63 -5.95 -15.00 -4.29
N GLU A 64 -7.01 -14.88 -3.51
CA GLU A 64 -8.20 -15.72 -3.61
C GLU A 64 -9.28 -15.03 -4.45
N ARG A 65 -10.18 -15.84 -5.03
CA ARG A 65 -11.28 -15.36 -5.89
C ARG A 65 -12.59 -15.99 -5.45
N TYR A 66 -13.57 -15.15 -5.17
CA TYR A 66 -14.94 -15.56 -4.87
C TYR A 66 -15.89 -15.19 -6.00
N GLU A 67 -16.83 -16.08 -6.28
CA GLU A 67 -18.04 -15.77 -7.04
C GLU A 67 -19.23 -15.89 -6.08
N THR A 68 -19.77 -14.76 -5.63
CA THR A 68 -20.83 -14.75 -4.61
C THR A 68 -21.75 -13.55 -4.77
N SER A 69 -23.03 -13.73 -4.45
CA SER A 69 -23.99 -12.65 -4.22
C SER A 69 -23.68 -11.95 -2.90
N THR A 70 -24.06 -10.67 -2.78
CA THR A 70 -23.96 -9.92 -1.52
C THR A 70 -25.23 -9.10 -1.30
N ILE A 71 -25.52 -8.74 -0.05
CA ILE A 71 -26.69 -7.89 0.26
C ILE A 71 -26.50 -6.42 -0.13
N TRP A 72 -25.28 -6.02 -0.54
CA TRP A 72 -24.94 -4.64 -0.88
C TRP A 72 -24.75 -4.41 -2.38
N THR A 73 -24.93 -5.45 -3.19
CA THR A 73 -24.69 -5.44 -4.64
C THR A 73 -25.74 -6.25 -5.37
N GLU A 74 -25.99 -5.96 -6.63
CA GLU A 74 -26.95 -6.72 -7.44
C GLU A 74 -26.26 -7.87 -8.18
N GLY A 75 -26.81 -9.07 -8.02
CA GLY A 75 -26.33 -10.28 -8.70
C GLY A 75 -25.01 -10.84 -8.13
N ILE A 76 -24.49 -11.86 -8.80
CA ILE A 76 -23.22 -12.51 -8.44
C ILE A 76 -22.06 -11.57 -8.75
N GLN A 77 -21.19 -11.38 -7.76
CA GLN A 77 -19.96 -10.59 -7.89
C GLN A 77 -18.75 -11.53 -7.96
N VAL A 78 -17.78 -11.15 -8.76
CA VAL A 78 -16.42 -11.71 -8.73
C VAL A 78 -15.57 -10.82 -7.82
N LEU A 79 -15.18 -11.28 -6.64
CA LEU A 79 -14.40 -10.52 -5.66
C LEU A 79 -13.04 -11.17 -5.48
N GLU A 80 -11.96 -10.39 -5.52
CA GLU A 80 -10.60 -10.93 -5.47
C GLU A 80 -9.71 -10.13 -4.53
N GLY A 81 -8.89 -10.83 -3.77
CA GLY A 81 -7.91 -10.26 -2.84
C GLY A 81 -7.24 -11.32 -1.97
N PRO A 82 -6.19 -10.98 -1.21
CA PRO A 82 -5.54 -11.94 -0.33
C PRO A 82 -6.41 -12.28 0.88
N SER A 83 -6.19 -13.48 1.43
CA SER A 83 -6.80 -13.89 2.69
C SER A 83 -6.32 -13.02 3.85
N LEU A 84 -7.25 -12.64 4.75
CA LEU A 84 -6.90 -11.94 5.98
C LEU A 84 -5.92 -12.77 6.82
N ARG A 85 -6.14 -14.09 6.88
CA ARG A 85 -5.25 -15.00 7.62
C ARG A 85 -3.83 -14.96 7.08
N VAL A 86 -3.68 -15.09 5.77
CA VAL A 86 -2.37 -15.13 5.11
C VAL A 86 -1.61 -13.83 5.34
N LEU A 87 -2.29 -12.68 5.30
CA LEU A 87 -1.68 -11.40 5.66
C LEU A 87 -1.16 -11.42 7.10
N LEU A 88 -1.99 -11.81 8.07
CA LEU A 88 -1.62 -11.81 9.48
C LEU A 88 -0.50 -12.81 9.80
N GLU A 89 -0.55 -14.02 9.24
CA GLU A 89 0.51 -15.03 9.36
C GLU A 89 1.83 -14.53 8.76
N SER A 90 1.80 -13.81 7.62
CA SER A 90 2.99 -13.24 7.01
C SER A 90 3.70 -12.19 7.90
N LEU A 91 2.96 -11.61 8.86
CA LEU A 91 3.45 -10.66 9.85
C LEU A 91 3.73 -11.32 11.21
N GLY A 92 3.62 -12.64 11.31
CA GLY A 92 3.96 -13.41 12.51
C GLY A 92 2.83 -13.57 13.54
N ALA A 93 1.57 -13.28 13.17
CA ALA A 93 0.44 -13.59 14.03
C ALA A 93 0.24 -15.10 14.16
N THR A 94 -0.10 -15.57 15.37
CA THR A 94 -0.29 -17.00 15.67
C THR A 94 -1.59 -17.32 16.41
N GLY A 95 -2.35 -16.31 16.83
CA GLY A 95 -3.57 -16.44 17.63
C GLY A 95 -4.00 -15.11 18.24
N GLY A 96 -5.18 -15.08 18.86
CA GLY A 96 -5.73 -13.90 19.54
C GLY A 96 -6.98 -13.32 18.86
N MET A 97 -7.40 -12.14 19.30
CA MET A 97 -8.53 -11.42 18.70
C MET A 97 -8.03 -10.51 17.58
N VAL A 98 -8.69 -10.57 16.43
CA VAL A 98 -8.43 -9.72 15.27
C VAL A 98 -9.46 -8.61 15.23
N GLU A 99 -8.98 -7.38 15.37
CA GLU A 99 -9.76 -6.16 15.34
C GLU A 99 -9.58 -5.47 13.98
N LEU A 100 -10.69 -5.04 13.36
CA LEU A 100 -10.64 -4.28 12.11
C LEU A 100 -11.44 -2.99 12.24
N THR A 101 -10.85 -1.88 11.80
CA THR A 101 -11.47 -0.55 11.80
C THR A 101 -11.55 0.01 10.38
N ALA A 102 -12.71 0.56 10.03
CA ALA A 102 -12.93 1.29 8.78
C ALA A 102 -12.72 2.80 8.94
N ILE A 103 -12.57 3.49 7.82
CA ILE A 103 -12.36 4.95 7.77
C ILE A 103 -13.45 5.77 8.48
N ASN A 104 -14.67 5.24 8.63
CA ASN A 104 -15.77 5.88 9.33
C ASN A 104 -15.85 5.52 10.83
N GLY A 105 -14.87 4.78 11.35
CA GLY A 105 -14.85 4.29 12.72
C GLY A 105 -15.72 3.06 12.98
N TYR A 106 -16.30 2.44 11.95
CA TYR A 106 -16.94 1.14 12.11
C TYR A 106 -15.90 0.10 12.50
N PHE A 107 -16.23 -0.72 13.48
CA PHE A 107 -15.31 -1.65 14.13
C PHE A 107 -15.95 -3.02 14.24
N ILE A 108 -15.16 -4.06 14.00
CA ILE A 108 -15.53 -5.46 14.16
C ILE A 108 -14.37 -6.25 14.77
N GLU A 109 -14.72 -7.35 15.44
CA GLU A 109 -13.77 -8.29 16.02
C GLU A 109 -14.10 -9.72 15.57
N MET A 110 -13.06 -10.56 15.48
CA MET A 110 -13.15 -12.00 15.20
C MET A 110 -11.95 -12.73 15.78
N SER A 111 -12.12 -14.00 16.14
CA SER A 111 -10.99 -14.79 16.63
C SER A 111 -10.08 -15.18 15.47
N PHE A 112 -8.76 -15.11 15.67
CA PHE A 112 -7.78 -15.53 14.67
C PHE A 112 -7.98 -17.02 14.29
N GLU A 113 -8.42 -17.83 15.24
CA GLU A 113 -8.70 -19.26 15.08
C GLU A 113 -9.91 -19.54 14.18
N GLU A 114 -10.82 -18.57 14.02
CA GLU A 114 -11.95 -18.66 13.08
C GLU A 114 -11.51 -18.39 11.63
N LEU A 115 -10.33 -17.80 11.43
CA LEU A 115 -9.81 -17.52 10.10
C LEU A 115 -9.33 -18.81 9.41
N MET A 116 -9.80 -19.00 8.19
CA MET A 116 -9.36 -20.08 7.30
C MET A 116 -8.28 -19.59 6.34
N ALA A 117 -7.55 -20.52 5.74
CA ALA A 117 -6.49 -20.18 4.79
C ALA A 117 -7.02 -19.31 3.64
N ASP A 118 -8.25 -19.54 3.21
CA ASP A 118 -8.90 -18.86 2.09
C ASP A 118 -10.10 -17.98 2.49
N VAL A 119 -10.45 -17.85 3.77
CA VAL A 119 -11.63 -17.07 4.24
C VAL A 119 -11.36 -16.36 5.57
N PRO A 120 -11.78 -15.09 5.74
CA PRO A 120 -12.27 -14.14 4.73
C PRO A 120 -11.13 -13.56 3.87
N ILE A 121 -11.50 -12.90 2.77
CA ILE A 121 -10.55 -12.19 1.91
C ILE A 121 -10.66 -10.69 2.11
N LEU A 122 -9.53 -10.00 1.96
CA LEU A 122 -9.43 -8.56 1.81
C LEU A 122 -9.60 -8.21 0.33
N ALA A 123 -10.84 -8.20 -0.15
CA ALA A 123 -11.16 -7.92 -1.54
C ALA A 123 -10.65 -6.53 -1.94
N ARG A 124 -10.00 -6.50 -3.10
CA ARG A 124 -9.35 -5.35 -3.75
C ARG A 124 -9.96 -5.06 -5.10
N THR A 125 -10.47 -6.09 -5.78
CA THR A 125 -11.18 -5.95 -7.05
C THR A 125 -12.58 -6.54 -6.95
N ARG A 126 -13.48 -5.99 -7.75
CA ARG A 126 -14.82 -6.51 -7.99
C ARG A 126 -15.08 -6.49 -9.50
N ASN A 127 -15.47 -7.63 -10.05
CA ASN A 127 -15.76 -7.82 -11.48
C ASN A 127 -14.60 -7.32 -12.37
N GLY A 128 -13.37 -7.66 -12.00
CA GLY A 128 -12.15 -7.27 -12.71
C GLY A 128 -11.74 -5.80 -12.57
N THR A 129 -12.47 -5.00 -11.79
CA THR A 129 -12.17 -3.57 -11.56
C THR A 129 -11.73 -3.34 -10.12
N ALA A 130 -10.71 -2.50 -9.92
CA ALA A 130 -10.26 -2.12 -8.58
C ALA A 130 -11.37 -1.40 -7.80
N LEU A 131 -11.54 -1.75 -6.52
CA LEU A 131 -12.47 -1.09 -5.62
C LEU A 131 -11.99 0.33 -5.33
N THR A 132 -12.88 1.32 -5.48
CA THR A 132 -12.56 2.73 -5.21
C THR A 132 -13.10 3.15 -3.85
N ARG A 133 -12.59 4.23 -3.26
CA ARG A 133 -13.18 4.80 -2.03
C ARG A 133 -14.67 5.08 -2.15
N ARG A 134 -15.17 5.46 -3.34
CA ARG A 134 -16.62 5.69 -3.55
C ARG A 134 -17.43 4.41 -3.70
N ASP A 135 -16.76 3.28 -3.86
CA ASP A 135 -17.35 1.98 -4.17
C ASP A 135 -16.70 0.89 -3.29
N LYS A 136 -16.91 1.00 -1.97
CA LYS A 136 -16.51 0.00 -0.96
C LYS A 136 -15.02 -0.35 -0.91
N GLY A 137 -14.15 0.41 -1.55
CA GLY A 137 -12.71 0.20 -1.59
C GLY A 137 -11.93 1.15 -0.69
N PRO A 138 -10.60 1.03 -0.65
CA PRO A 138 -9.80 0.09 -1.47
C PRO A 138 -9.72 -1.33 -0.91
N LEU A 139 -10.18 -1.54 0.32
CA LEU A 139 -10.21 -2.85 0.98
C LEU A 139 -11.60 -3.15 1.51
N TRP A 140 -12.10 -4.34 1.20
CA TRP A 140 -13.35 -4.87 1.71
C TRP A 140 -13.15 -6.29 2.24
N LEU A 141 -13.38 -6.50 3.54
CA LEU A 141 -13.45 -7.84 4.11
C LEU A 141 -14.73 -8.53 3.63
N VAL A 142 -14.56 -9.63 2.91
CA VAL A 142 -15.66 -10.35 2.25
C VAL A 142 -15.57 -11.83 2.58
N PHE A 143 -16.74 -12.45 2.76
CA PHE A 143 -16.92 -13.89 2.91
C PHE A 143 -17.54 -14.50 1.65
N PRO A 144 -17.36 -15.80 1.38
CA PRO A 144 -17.95 -16.47 0.23
C PRO A 144 -19.41 -16.85 0.56
N TYR A 145 -20.30 -15.87 0.62
CA TYR A 145 -21.68 -16.02 1.13
C TYR A 145 -22.47 -17.16 0.45
N ASP A 146 -22.25 -17.39 -0.84
CA ASP A 146 -22.95 -18.45 -1.60
C ASP A 146 -22.32 -19.84 -1.44
N ARG A 147 -21.16 -19.97 -0.77
CA ARG A 147 -20.49 -21.27 -0.55
C ARG A 147 -21.22 -22.14 0.47
N GLY A 148 -21.88 -21.53 1.46
CA GLY A 148 -22.53 -22.27 2.55
C GLY A 148 -23.32 -21.36 3.50
N ARG A 149 -24.31 -21.94 4.20
CA ARG A 149 -25.19 -21.19 5.12
C ARG A 149 -24.44 -20.62 6.33
N GLU A 150 -23.30 -21.21 6.68
CA GLU A 150 -22.39 -20.72 7.71
C GLU A 150 -21.88 -19.30 7.42
N PHE A 151 -21.79 -18.91 6.14
CA PHE A 151 -21.41 -17.55 5.74
C PHE A 151 -22.60 -16.60 5.57
N GLN A 152 -23.83 -17.06 5.83
CA GLN A 152 -25.06 -16.27 5.66
C GLN A 152 -25.71 -15.93 7.00
N THR A 153 -24.91 -15.74 8.03
CA THR A 153 -25.38 -15.33 9.35
C THR A 153 -25.34 -13.81 9.49
N GLU A 154 -26.20 -13.26 10.37
CA GLU A 154 -26.20 -11.83 10.68
C GLU A 154 -24.82 -11.35 11.14
N LEU A 155 -24.11 -12.18 11.92
CA LEU A 155 -22.75 -11.89 12.38
C LEU A 155 -21.76 -11.75 11.21
N ILE A 156 -21.75 -12.68 10.26
CA ILE A 156 -20.84 -12.64 9.11
C ILE A 156 -21.13 -11.41 8.23
N PHE A 157 -22.41 -11.08 8.01
CA PHE A 157 -22.77 -9.86 7.29
C PHE A 157 -22.35 -8.60 8.05
N ALA A 158 -22.45 -8.58 9.39
CA ALA A 158 -21.98 -7.46 10.21
C ALA A 158 -20.44 -7.35 10.21
N GLN A 159 -19.71 -8.45 10.15
CA GLN A 159 -18.25 -8.50 10.06
C GLN A 159 -17.71 -8.10 8.68
N SER A 160 -18.56 -8.01 7.66
CA SER A 160 -18.17 -7.62 6.30
C SER A 160 -17.94 -6.11 6.20
N ILE A 161 -16.71 -5.71 6.49
CA ILE A 161 -16.28 -4.32 6.65
C ILE A 161 -15.53 -3.79 5.42
N TRP A 162 -15.88 -2.60 4.94
CA TRP A 162 -15.18 -1.95 3.83
C TRP A 162 -14.46 -0.67 4.24
N GLN A 163 -13.56 -0.19 3.38
CA GLN A 163 -12.70 0.96 3.66
C GLN A 163 -11.85 0.76 4.92
N ILE A 164 -11.31 -0.46 5.08
CA ILE A 164 -10.46 -0.83 6.22
C ILE A 164 -9.22 0.06 6.21
N THR A 165 -8.89 0.65 7.37
CA THR A 165 -7.71 1.48 7.57
C THR A 165 -6.74 0.87 8.56
N ASP A 166 -7.24 0.12 9.55
CA ASP A 166 -6.45 -0.43 10.63
C ASP A 166 -6.90 -1.87 10.92
N ILE A 167 -5.93 -2.74 11.16
CA ILE A 167 -6.10 -4.14 11.59
C ILE A 167 -5.18 -4.34 12.79
N ALA A 168 -5.63 -5.00 13.84
CA ALA A 168 -4.81 -5.33 15.00
C ALA A 168 -5.05 -6.77 15.45
N VAL A 169 -3.99 -7.44 15.89
CA VAL A 169 -4.07 -8.72 16.59
C VAL A 169 -3.72 -8.48 18.04
N VAL A 170 -4.69 -8.68 18.92
CA VAL A 170 -4.53 -8.53 20.37
C VAL A 170 -4.54 -9.90 21.06
N PRO A 171 -3.68 -10.12 22.08
CA PRO A 171 -3.59 -11.41 22.79
C PRO A 171 -4.87 -11.81 23.55
#